data_AF-A0A843SZI0-F1
#
_entry.id   AF-A0A843SZI0-F1
#
_cell.length_a   1.000
_cell.length_b   1.000
_cell.length_c   1.000
_cell.angle_alpha   90.00
_cell.angle_beta   90.00
_cell.angle_gamma   90.00
#
_symmetry.space_group_name_H-M   'P 1'
#
loop_
_entity.id
_entity.type
_entity.pdbx_description
1 polymer ?
#
loop_
_entity_poly.entity_id
_entity_poly.type
_entity_poly.pdbx_seq_one_letter_code
_entity_poly.pdbx_strand_id
1 'polypeptide(L)'
;MRPGILSIVAILSGAAILAQEGQSAQQLFEAGQNDQALQAIMQMRERGTAGPAETYLAGQILLKANQHDGARREFESLAPSGVEVWKLIGASAIAALDNNNQGALDAATQATQASAGQFEAQYQLGYAKARLDDWAGSAEALERAIAINPEFAYAYYNAGQAYSRIKRTDRTAEHFERFLKLAPKAPERAAVESLMRTLRGR
;
A
#
# COMPACT_ATOMS: atom_id res chain seq x y z
N MET A 1 -30.18 49.03 -17.30
CA MET A 1 -29.23 48.70 -16.20
C MET A 1 -29.55 47.30 -15.72
N ARG A 2 -28.57 46.40 -15.77
CA ARG A 2 -28.73 44.95 -15.48
C ARG A 2 -28.77 44.69 -13.96
N PRO A 3 -29.49 43.66 -13.49
CA PRO A 3 -29.52 43.27 -12.08
C PRO A 3 -28.22 42.52 -11.71
N GLY A 4 -27.66 42.83 -10.55
CA GLY A 4 -26.52 42.13 -9.96
C GLY A 4 -26.99 40.90 -9.16
N ILE A 5 -26.43 39.75 -9.50
CA ILE A 5 -26.53 38.49 -8.76
C ILE A 5 -25.36 38.42 -7.75
N LEU A 6 -25.48 37.54 -6.75
CA LEU A 6 -24.50 37.09 -5.74
C LEU A 6 -24.52 37.93 -4.45
N SER A 7 -24.56 37.38 -3.24
CA SER A 7 -24.33 36.02 -2.76
C SER A 7 -24.88 35.89 -1.33
N ILE A 8 -25.20 34.66 -0.93
CA ILE A 8 -24.81 33.99 0.31
C ILE A 8 -25.83 32.86 0.50
N VAL A 9 -25.53 31.71 -0.10
CA VAL A 9 -26.09 30.44 0.35
C VAL A 9 -25.04 29.84 1.27
N ALA A 10 -25.31 29.91 2.56
CA ALA A 10 -24.68 29.04 3.53
C ALA A 10 -25.34 27.67 3.41
N ILE A 11 -24.60 26.66 2.95
CA ILE A 11 -24.94 25.26 3.22
C ILE A 11 -23.73 24.61 3.87
N LEU A 12 -23.98 24.24 5.13
CA LEU A 12 -23.21 23.34 5.96
C LEU A 12 -22.83 22.06 5.22
N SER A 13 -21.53 21.78 5.15
CA SER A 13 -21.00 20.40 5.15
C SER A 13 -19.90 20.32 6.21
N GLY A 14 -20.34 20.36 7.47
CA GLY A 14 -19.53 19.98 8.62
C GLY A 14 -19.25 18.47 8.59
N ALA A 15 -18.36 18.05 7.71
CA ALA A 15 -17.64 16.78 7.76
C ALA A 15 -16.34 16.88 6.93
N ALA A 16 -15.75 18.08 6.85
CA ALA A 16 -14.31 18.17 6.65
C ALA A 16 -13.67 17.76 7.98
N ILE A 17 -13.57 16.45 8.21
CA ILE A 17 -12.47 15.95 9.02
C ILE A 17 -11.25 16.45 8.25
N LEU A 18 -10.64 17.52 8.75
CA LEU A 18 -9.30 17.91 8.35
C LEU A 18 -8.50 16.61 8.45
N ALA A 19 -8.07 16.08 7.30
CA ALA A 19 -6.95 15.14 7.30
C ALA A 19 -5.92 15.75 8.25
N GLN A 20 -5.50 15.03 9.30
CA GLN A 20 -4.59 15.57 10.30
C GLN A 20 -3.49 16.32 9.57
N GLU A 21 -3.43 17.65 9.73
CA GLU A 21 -2.67 18.52 8.84
C GLU A 21 -1.23 17.99 8.72
N GLY A 22 -0.83 17.58 7.51
CA GLY A 22 0.50 17.08 7.20
C GLY A 22 0.66 15.56 7.07
N GLN A 23 -0.36 14.73 7.33
CA GLN A 23 -0.29 13.29 7.06
C GLN A 23 -0.59 12.98 5.59
N SER A 24 0.25 12.17 4.94
CA SER A 24 -0.01 11.67 3.59
C SER A 24 -1.08 10.58 3.60
N ALA A 25 -1.72 10.33 2.46
CA ALA A 25 -2.67 9.22 2.31
C ALA A 25 -2.04 7.87 2.69
N GLN A 26 -0.74 7.69 2.40
CA GLN A 26 0.03 6.51 2.78
C GLN A 26 0.10 6.36 4.31
N GLN A 27 0.43 7.43 5.03
CA GLN A 27 0.52 7.40 6.49
C GLN A 27 -0.84 7.14 7.15
N LEU A 28 -1.91 7.71 6.60
CA LEU A 28 -3.28 7.44 7.04
C LEU A 28 -3.63 5.95 6.85
N PHE A 29 -3.30 5.36 5.70
CA PHE A 29 -3.50 3.94 5.43
C PHE A 29 -2.70 3.04 6.39
N GLU A 30 -1.42 3.37 6.63
CA GLU A 30 -0.56 2.64 7.57
C GLU A 30 -1.02 2.76 9.02
N ALA A 31 -1.66 3.86 9.38
CA ALA A 31 -2.35 4.01 10.66
C ALA A 31 -3.70 3.27 10.73
N GLY A 32 -4.13 2.58 9.66
CA GLY A 32 -5.43 1.91 9.57
C GLY A 32 -6.61 2.85 9.34
N GLN A 33 -6.37 4.13 9.07
CA GLN A 33 -7.40 5.16 8.85
C GLN A 33 -7.86 5.17 7.39
N ASN A 34 -8.38 4.03 6.92
CA ASN A 34 -8.71 3.79 5.52
C ASN A 34 -9.67 4.84 4.91
N ASP A 35 -10.72 5.22 5.64
CA ASP A 35 -11.69 6.21 5.16
C ASP A 35 -11.05 7.60 4.96
N GLN A 36 -10.19 8.01 5.89
CA GLN A 36 -9.46 9.28 5.81
C GLN A 36 -8.42 9.25 4.68
N ALA A 37 -7.74 8.11 4.48
CA ALA A 37 -6.81 7.92 3.38
C ALA A 37 -7.50 8.05 2.02
N LEU A 38 -8.68 7.42 1.85
CA LEU A 38 -9.47 7.54 0.62
C LEU A 38 -9.98 8.97 0.41
N GLN A 39 -10.45 9.65 1.45
CA GLN A 39 -10.84 11.06 1.36
C GLN A 39 -9.67 11.96 0.94
N ALA A 40 -8.48 11.73 1.49
CA ALA A 40 -7.28 12.47 1.09
C ALA A 40 -6.96 12.25 -0.40
N ILE A 41 -7.04 11.00 -0.89
CA ILE A 41 -6.84 10.68 -2.31
C ILE A 41 -7.91 11.36 -3.19
N MET A 42 -9.18 11.37 -2.77
CA MET A 42 -10.24 12.08 -3.50
C MET A 42 -9.95 13.57 -3.62
N GLN A 43 -9.51 14.23 -2.53
CA GLN A 43 -9.12 15.64 -2.58
C GLN A 43 -7.92 15.88 -3.52
N MET A 44 -6.95 14.96 -3.55
CA MET A 44 -5.82 15.04 -4.49
C MET A 44 -6.29 14.89 -5.94
N ARG A 45 -7.27 14.02 -6.21
CA ARG A 45 -7.89 13.87 -7.55
C ARG A 45 -8.59 15.15 -7.98
N GLU A 46 -9.38 15.77 -7.09
CA GLU A 46 -10.06 17.04 -7.35
C GLU A 46 -9.08 18.18 -7.65
N ARG A 47 -7.93 18.19 -6.98
CA ARG A 47 -6.86 19.16 -7.20
C ARG A 47 -5.97 18.84 -8.41
N GLY A 48 -6.16 17.69 -9.05
CA GLY A 48 -5.31 17.21 -10.15
C GLY A 48 -3.89 16.83 -9.72
N THR A 49 -3.66 16.57 -8.44
CA THR A 49 -2.34 16.21 -7.88
C THR A 49 -2.20 14.72 -7.57
N ALA A 50 -3.27 13.92 -7.76
CA ALA A 50 -3.19 12.47 -7.61
C ALA A 50 -2.54 11.84 -8.85
N GLY A 51 -1.52 11.01 -8.62
CA GLY A 51 -0.87 10.22 -9.64
C GLY A 51 -1.24 8.74 -9.57
N PRO A 52 -0.54 7.90 -10.36
CA PRO A 52 -0.74 6.45 -10.35
C PRO A 52 -0.45 5.81 -8.99
N ALA A 53 0.46 6.37 -8.20
CA ALA A 53 0.77 5.87 -6.86
C ALA A 53 -0.45 5.99 -5.91
N GLU A 54 -1.15 7.13 -5.93
CA GLU A 54 -2.38 7.32 -5.15
C GLU A 54 -3.51 6.40 -5.62
N THR A 55 -3.62 6.16 -6.93
CA THR A 55 -4.58 5.19 -7.49
C THR A 55 -4.26 3.75 -7.04
N TYR A 56 -2.98 3.37 -7.07
CA TYR A 56 -2.54 2.07 -6.56
C TYR A 56 -2.82 1.92 -5.05
N LEU A 57 -2.54 2.97 -4.27
CA LEU A 57 -2.85 3.02 -2.85
C LEU A 57 -4.35 2.90 -2.57
N ALA A 58 -5.20 3.61 -3.33
CA ALA A 58 -6.66 3.47 -3.23
C ALA A 58 -7.10 2.01 -3.44
N GLY A 59 -6.54 1.34 -4.45
CA GLY A 59 -6.78 -0.09 -4.68
C GLY A 59 -6.38 -0.95 -3.49
N GLN A 60 -5.21 -0.73 -2.88
CA GLN A 60 -4.77 -1.44 -1.68
C GLN A 60 -5.68 -1.20 -0.46
N ILE A 61 -6.13 0.05 -0.26
CA ILE A 61 -7.07 0.38 0.83
C ILE A 61 -8.38 -0.40 0.64
N LEU A 62 -8.91 -0.43 -0.58
CA LEU A 62 -10.14 -1.17 -0.91
C LEU A 62 -9.97 -2.68 -0.72
N LEU A 63 -8.81 -3.25 -1.05
CA LEU A 63 -8.48 -4.65 -0.71
C LEU A 63 -8.56 -4.91 0.78
N LYS A 64 -7.95 -4.04 1.59
CA LYS A 64 -7.97 -4.17 3.05
C LYS A 64 -9.39 -4.06 3.61
N ALA A 65 -10.26 -3.32 2.94
CA ALA A 65 -11.69 -3.22 3.25
C ALA A 65 -12.55 -4.36 2.67
N ASN A 66 -11.95 -5.38 2.03
CA ASN A 66 -12.62 -6.47 1.30
C ASN A 66 -13.54 -5.99 0.15
N GLN A 67 -13.29 -4.79 -0.40
CA GLN A 67 -14.02 -4.23 -1.52
C GLN A 67 -13.33 -4.56 -2.84
N HIS A 68 -13.35 -5.85 -3.22
CA HIS A 68 -12.56 -6.37 -4.34
C HIS A 68 -12.91 -5.74 -5.69
N ASP A 69 -14.20 -5.47 -5.96
CA ASP A 69 -14.64 -4.83 -7.21
C ASP A 69 -14.19 -3.36 -7.31
N GLY A 70 -14.12 -2.67 -6.17
CA GLY A 70 -13.54 -1.33 -6.10
C GLY A 70 -12.04 -1.37 -6.36
N ALA A 71 -11.33 -2.27 -5.66
CA ALA A 71 -9.89 -2.44 -5.81
C ALA A 71 -9.48 -2.78 -7.25
N ARG A 72 -10.20 -3.71 -7.89
CA ARG A 72 -9.99 -4.09 -9.28
C ARG A 72 -10.09 -2.87 -10.21
N ARG A 73 -11.16 -2.08 -10.09
CA ARG A 73 -11.35 -0.88 -10.93
C ARG A 73 -10.20 0.13 -10.77
N GLU A 74 -9.73 0.34 -9.55
CA GLU A 74 -8.57 1.20 -9.30
C GLU A 74 -7.31 0.66 -9.98
N PHE A 75 -7.03 -0.65 -9.87
CA PHE A 75 -5.88 -1.26 -10.54
C PHE A 75 -5.97 -1.26 -12.06
N GLU A 76 -7.16 -1.48 -12.63
CA GLU A 76 -7.40 -1.41 -14.08
C GLU A 76 -7.13 0.00 -14.62
N SER A 77 -7.45 1.04 -13.83
CA SER A 77 -7.19 2.44 -14.20
C SER A 77 -5.71 2.83 -14.22
N LEU A 78 -4.80 1.94 -13.76
CA LEU A 78 -3.35 2.14 -13.91
C LEU A 78 -2.86 1.85 -15.33
N ALA A 79 -3.59 1.05 -16.12
CA ALA A 79 -3.17 0.70 -17.48
C ALA A 79 -3.13 1.91 -18.44
N PRO A 80 -4.11 2.83 -18.41
CA PRO A 80 -4.07 4.06 -19.22
C PRO A 80 -3.08 5.14 -18.74
N SER A 81 -2.33 4.92 -17.65
CA SER A 81 -1.42 5.94 -17.08
C SER A 81 -0.28 6.37 -18.02
N GLY A 82 -0.03 5.61 -19.10
CA GLY A 82 1.07 5.84 -20.04
C GLY A 82 2.45 5.43 -19.50
N VAL A 83 2.53 5.02 -18.23
CA VAL A 83 3.76 4.58 -17.58
C VAL A 83 3.70 3.06 -17.38
N GLU A 84 4.50 2.32 -18.15
CA GLU A 84 4.42 0.85 -18.23
C GLU A 84 4.54 0.15 -16.87
N VAL A 85 5.36 0.66 -15.95
CA VAL A 85 5.51 0.07 -14.60
C VAL A 85 4.18 0.04 -13.85
N TRP A 86 3.33 1.08 -13.95
CA TRP A 86 2.07 1.16 -13.22
C TRP A 86 1.02 0.22 -13.79
N LYS A 87 0.99 0.06 -15.11
CA LYS A 87 0.19 -0.98 -15.77
C LYS A 87 0.56 -2.37 -15.27
N LEU A 88 1.85 -2.68 -15.17
CA LEU A 88 2.36 -3.98 -14.71
C LEU A 88 2.11 -4.20 -13.20
N ILE A 89 2.24 -3.17 -12.38
CA ILE A 89 1.86 -3.19 -10.95
C ILE A 89 0.37 -3.50 -10.81
N GLY A 90 -0.50 -2.82 -11.57
CA GLY A 90 -1.94 -3.06 -11.58
C GLY A 90 -2.29 -4.48 -12.03
N ALA A 91 -1.68 -4.95 -13.10
CA ALA A 91 -1.85 -6.32 -13.60
C ALA A 91 -1.43 -7.38 -12.58
N SER A 92 -0.32 -7.15 -11.86
CA SER A 92 0.11 -8.03 -10.77
C SER A 92 -0.92 -8.08 -9.63
N ALA A 93 -1.42 -6.92 -9.20
CA ALA A 93 -2.43 -6.82 -8.14
C ALA A 93 -3.76 -7.50 -8.54
N ILE A 94 -4.19 -7.34 -9.79
CA ILE A 94 -5.38 -7.98 -10.34
C ILE A 94 -5.21 -9.50 -10.43
N ALA A 95 -4.10 -9.98 -10.99
CA ALA A 95 -3.81 -11.41 -11.01
C ALA A 95 -3.76 -11.97 -9.59
N ALA A 96 -3.27 -11.19 -8.64
CA ALA A 96 -3.27 -11.61 -7.25
C ALA A 96 -4.70 -11.75 -6.69
N LEU A 97 -5.56 -10.76 -6.90
CA LEU A 97 -6.99 -10.81 -6.59
C LEU A 97 -7.68 -12.05 -7.15
N ASP A 98 -7.33 -12.44 -8.38
CA ASP A 98 -7.87 -13.60 -9.09
C ASP A 98 -7.31 -14.95 -8.60
N ASN A 99 -6.46 -14.95 -7.58
CA ASN A 99 -5.70 -16.13 -7.13
C ASN A 99 -4.81 -16.74 -8.23
N ASN A 100 -4.53 -15.99 -9.28
CA ASN A 100 -3.54 -16.34 -10.30
C ASN A 100 -2.14 -15.94 -9.81
N ASN A 101 -1.59 -16.74 -8.89
CA ASN A 101 -0.30 -16.47 -8.25
C ASN A 101 0.86 -16.38 -9.26
N GLN A 102 0.84 -17.24 -10.29
CA GLN A 102 1.86 -17.21 -11.33
C GLN A 102 1.75 -15.94 -12.18
N GLY A 103 0.54 -15.55 -12.59
CA GLY A 103 0.32 -14.30 -13.32
C GLY A 103 0.73 -13.07 -12.50
N ALA A 104 0.50 -13.10 -11.18
CA ALA A 104 0.94 -12.03 -10.29
C ALA A 104 2.47 -11.92 -10.24
N LEU A 105 3.18 -13.06 -10.19
CA LEU A 105 4.64 -13.12 -10.22
C LEU A 105 5.20 -12.63 -11.55
N ASP A 106 4.63 -13.07 -12.68
CA ASP A 106 5.09 -12.70 -14.01
C ASP A 106 4.95 -11.19 -14.24
N ALA A 107 3.79 -10.62 -13.91
CA ALA A 107 3.53 -9.18 -14.03
C ALA A 107 4.41 -8.36 -13.07
N ALA A 108 4.59 -8.78 -11.82
CA ALA A 108 5.48 -8.09 -10.88
C ALA A 108 6.94 -8.13 -11.33
N THR A 109 7.40 -9.27 -11.88
CA THR A 109 8.75 -9.41 -12.42
C THR A 109 8.97 -8.43 -13.57
N GLN A 110 8.03 -8.36 -14.51
CA GLN A 110 8.07 -7.37 -15.58
C GLN A 110 8.05 -5.93 -15.05
N ALA A 111 7.26 -5.63 -14.00
CA ALA A 111 7.23 -4.31 -13.38
C ALA A 111 8.63 -3.91 -12.86
N THR A 112 9.34 -4.82 -12.19
CA THR A 112 10.71 -4.55 -11.70
C THR A 112 11.73 -4.36 -12.81
N GLN A 113 11.52 -4.99 -13.98
CA GLN A 113 12.36 -4.79 -15.16
C GLN A 113 12.08 -3.45 -15.84
N ALA A 114 10.81 -3.02 -15.86
CA ALA A 114 10.40 -1.74 -16.41
C ALA A 114 10.90 -0.55 -15.57
N SER A 115 10.91 -0.69 -14.24
CA SER A 115 11.52 0.30 -13.34
C SER A 115 12.03 -0.34 -12.06
N ALA A 116 13.35 -0.48 -11.97
CA ALA A 116 14.01 -1.02 -10.79
C ALA A 116 13.94 -0.07 -9.57
N GLY A 117 13.69 1.23 -9.79
CA GLY A 117 13.62 2.28 -8.76
C GLY A 117 12.22 2.52 -8.19
N GLN A 118 11.21 1.74 -8.60
CA GLN A 118 9.84 1.84 -8.09
C GLN A 118 9.67 0.83 -6.93
N PHE A 119 9.54 1.30 -5.70
CA PHE A 119 9.43 0.41 -4.54
C PHE A 119 8.16 -0.45 -4.59
N GLU A 120 7.08 0.07 -5.17
CA GLU A 120 5.80 -0.64 -5.34
C GLU A 120 5.95 -1.87 -6.25
N ALA A 121 6.81 -1.80 -7.27
CA ALA A 121 7.09 -2.95 -8.13
C ALA A 121 7.84 -4.05 -7.36
N GLN A 122 8.86 -3.68 -6.57
CA GLN A 122 9.57 -4.63 -5.70
C GLN A 122 8.66 -5.20 -4.61
N TYR A 123 7.78 -4.38 -4.05
CA TYR A 123 6.79 -4.81 -3.07
C TYR A 123 5.80 -5.82 -3.67
N GLN A 124 5.28 -5.56 -4.87
CA GLN A 124 4.41 -6.51 -5.58
C GLN A 124 5.13 -7.82 -5.89
N LEU A 125 6.41 -7.76 -6.26
CA LEU A 125 7.22 -8.97 -6.47
C LEU A 125 7.34 -9.77 -5.17
N GLY A 126 7.61 -9.10 -4.06
CA GLY A 126 7.67 -9.71 -2.74
C GLY A 126 6.34 -10.35 -2.33
N TYR A 127 5.23 -9.66 -2.57
CA TYR A 127 3.88 -10.15 -2.31
C TYR A 127 3.54 -11.37 -3.18
N ALA A 128 3.81 -11.33 -4.48
CA ALA A 128 3.56 -12.43 -5.40
C ALA A 128 4.38 -13.68 -5.03
N LYS A 129 5.66 -13.52 -4.66
CA LYS A 129 6.52 -14.60 -4.20
C LYS A 129 6.03 -15.24 -2.90
N ALA A 130 5.57 -14.43 -1.94
CA ALA A 130 4.95 -14.93 -0.71
C ALA A 130 3.73 -15.80 -0.99
N ARG A 131 2.90 -15.44 -1.98
CA ARG A 131 1.72 -16.25 -2.37
C ARG A 131 2.07 -17.57 -3.04
N LEU A 132 3.30 -17.73 -3.51
CA LEU A 132 3.86 -18.97 -4.04
C LEU A 132 4.71 -19.73 -3.00
N ASP A 133 4.64 -19.34 -1.73
CA ASP A 133 5.47 -19.88 -0.64
C ASP A 133 6.99 -19.72 -0.86
N ASP A 134 7.41 -18.88 -1.82
CA ASP A 134 8.81 -18.46 -1.99
C ASP A 134 9.13 -17.37 -0.96
N TRP A 135 9.17 -17.76 0.30
CA TRP A 135 9.40 -16.85 1.43
C TRP A 135 10.79 -16.23 1.41
N ALA A 136 11.80 -16.96 0.92
CA ALA A 136 13.16 -16.44 0.79
C ALA A 136 13.23 -15.34 -0.28
N GLY A 137 12.70 -15.60 -1.48
CA GLY A 137 12.63 -14.60 -2.53
C GLY A 137 11.70 -13.44 -2.18
N SER A 138 10.63 -13.69 -1.43
CA SER A 138 9.75 -12.64 -0.91
C SER A 138 10.52 -11.66 -0.03
N ALA A 139 11.30 -12.18 0.94
CA ALA A 139 12.15 -11.37 1.79
C ALA A 139 13.15 -10.53 0.97
N GLU A 140 13.84 -11.13 -0.02
CA GLU A 140 14.77 -10.40 -0.88
C GLU A 140 14.13 -9.25 -1.66
N ALA A 141 12.94 -9.46 -2.24
CA ALA A 141 12.23 -8.42 -2.97
C ALA A 141 11.73 -7.30 -2.05
N LEU A 142 11.26 -7.64 -0.85
CA LEU A 142 10.81 -6.66 0.15
C LEU A 142 11.97 -5.84 0.71
N GLU A 143 13.16 -6.43 0.88
CA GLU A 143 14.38 -5.69 1.23
C GLU A 143 14.74 -4.65 0.17
N ARG A 144 14.56 -4.97 -1.12
CA ARG A 144 14.76 -3.99 -2.20
C ARG A 144 13.72 -2.87 -2.14
N ALA A 145 12.46 -3.20 -1.85
CA ALA A 145 11.42 -2.18 -1.65
C ALA A 145 11.78 -1.23 -0.49
N ILE A 146 12.26 -1.78 0.63
CA ILE A 146 12.75 -1.03 1.80
C ILE A 146 13.94 -0.14 1.44
N ALA A 147 14.90 -0.65 0.67
CA ALA A 147 16.07 0.13 0.26
C ALA A 147 15.70 1.35 -0.60
N ILE A 148 14.64 1.24 -1.41
CA ILE A 148 14.13 2.33 -2.25
C ILE A 148 13.28 3.30 -1.43
N ASN A 149 12.40 2.80 -0.57
CA ASN A 149 11.56 3.60 0.33
C ASN A 149 11.64 3.10 1.78
N PRO A 150 12.57 3.65 2.58
CA PRO A 150 12.78 3.24 3.98
C PRO A 150 11.66 3.63 4.95
N GLU A 151 10.65 4.37 4.48
CA GLU A 151 9.51 4.83 5.28
C GLU A 151 8.23 4.05 4.94
N PHE A 152 8.28 3.08 4.03
CA PHE A 152 7.13 2.24 3.71
C PHE A 152 6.93 1.12 4.73
N ALA A 153 6.04 1.33 5.70
CA ALA A 153 5.89 0.44 6.85
C ALA A 153 5.48 -0.99 6.46
N TYR A 154 4.58 -1.14 5.47
CA TYR A 154 4.09 -2.46 5.06
C TYR A 154 5.15 -3.34 4.39
N ALA A 155 6.21 -2.76 3.80
CA ALA A 155 7.33 -3.57 3.32
C ALA A 155 8.07 -4.24 4.49
N TYR A 156 8.28 -3.53 5.60
CA TYR A 156 8.86 -4.12 6.83
C TYR A 156 7.94 -5.17 7.44
N TYR A 157 6.62 -4.91 7.50
CA TYR A 157 5.67 -5.91 8.00
C TYR A 157 5.72 -7.21 7.20
N ASN A 158 5.65 -7.13 5.87
CA ASN A 158 5.69 -8.30 5.01
C ASN A 158 7.06 -9.00 5.03
N ALA A 159 8.16 -8.25 5.14
CA ALA A 159 9.49 -8.83 5.25
C ALA A 159 9.63 -9.58 6.59
N GLY A 160 9.11 -9.03 7.69
CA GLY A 160 9.06 -9.72 8.98
C GLY A 160 8.24 -11.02 8.91
N GLN A 161 7.11 -11.01 8.21
CA GLN A 161 6.33 -12.24 7.96
C GLN A 161 7.13 -13.26 7.14
N ALA A 162 7.79 -12.84 6.06
CA ALA A 162 8.62 -13.70 5.23
C ALA A 162 9.80 -14.31 6.00
N TYR A 163 10.51 -13.50 6.80
CA TYR A 163 11.60 -13.97 7.67
C TYR A 163 11.12 -14.95 8.74
N SER A 164 9.93 -14.72 9.31
CA SER A 164 9.30 -15.61 10.27
C SER A 164 9.02 -16.99 9.65
N ARG A 165 8.52 -17.02 8.41
CA ARG A 165 8.26 -18.27 7.66
C ARG A 165 9.52 -19.08 7.40
N ILE A 166 10.66 -18.42 7.13
CA ILE A 166 11.95 -19.09 6.98
C ILE A 166 12.74 -19.25 8.30
N LYS A 167 12.08 -19.03 9.45
CA LYS A 167 12.62 -19.22 10.81
C LYS A 167 13.86 -18.38 11.13
N ARG A 168 14.01 -17.22 10.47
CA ARG A 168 15.04 -16.22 10.77
C ARG A 168 14.52 -15.25 11.82
N THR A 169 14.56 -15.66 13.09
CA THR A 169 13.99 -14.92 14.22
C THR A 169 14.67 -13.58 14.46
N ASP A 170 15.97 -13.49 14.19
CA ASP A 170 16.77 -12.27 14.22
C ASP A 170 16.20 -11.20 13.29
N ARG A 171 16.03 -11.55 12.01
CA ARG A 171 15.48 -10.64 10.98
C ARG A 171 14.00 -10.39 11.18
N THR A 172 13.25 -11.38 11.65
CA THR A 172 11.85 -11.21 12.02
C THR A 172 11.69 -10.09 13.05
N ALA A 173 12.53 -10.09 14.09
CA ALA A 173 12.47 -9.10 15.16
C ALA A 173 12.82 -7.69 14.66
N GLU A 174 13.91 -7.56 13.92
CA GLU A 174 14.37 -6.29 13.33
C GLU A 174 13.27 -5.60 12.50
N HIS A 175 12.64 -6.35 11.60
CA HIS A 175 11.66 -5.80 10.66
C HIS A 175 10.35 -5.44 11.35
N PHE A 176 9.90 -6.26 12.29
CA PHE A 176 8.71 -5.94 13.08
C PHE A 176 8.92 -4.75 14.01
N GLU A 177 10.11 -4.58 14.60
CA GLU A 177 10.42 -3.37 15.38
C GLU A 177 10.37 -2.12 14.51
N ARG A 178 10.91 -2.18 13.29
CA ARG A 178 10.85 -1.06 12.34
C ARG A 178 9.42 -0.76 11.89
N PHE A 179 8.60 -1.78 11.61
CA PHE A 179 7.17 -1.63 11.33
C PHE A 179 6.44 -0.92 12.46
N LEU A 180 6.61 -1.38 13.71
CA LEU A 180 5.95 -0.80 14.89
C LEU A 180 6.36 0.65 15.14
N LYS A 181 7.59 1.03 14.73
CA LYS A 181 8.07 2.41 14.81
C LYS A 181 7.44 3.31 13.74
N LEU A 182 7.33 2.83 12.50
CA LEU A 182 6.79 3.59 11.37
C LEU A 182 5.27 3.71 11.43
N ALA A 183 4.58 2.63 11.78
CA ALA A 183 3.12 2.56 11.83
C ALA A 183 2.63 2.19 13.24
N PRO A 184 2.83 3.06 14.24
CA PRO A 184 2.52 2.76 15.64
C PRO A 184 1.02 2.56 15.91
N LYS A 185 0.16 2.96 14.98
CA LYS A 185 -1.31 2.82 15.05
C LYS A 185 -1.85 1.74 14.10
N ALA A 186 -0.98 0.99 13.43
CA ALA A 186 -1.41 -0.02 12.48
C ALA A 186 -2.32 -1.07 13.14
N PRO A 187 -3.36 -1.57 12.44
CA PRO A 187 -4.21 -2.65 12.93
C PRO A 187 -3.43 -3.92 13.28
N GLU A 188 -2.34 -4.19 12.55
CA GLU A 188 -1.51 -5.39 12.75
C GLU A 188 -0.62 -5.30 13.99
N ARG A 189 -0.53 -4.14 14.65
CA ARG A 189 0.34 -3.89 15.82
C ARG A 189 0.23 -4.96 16.89
N ALA A 190 -0.98 -5.24 17.37
CA ALA A 190 -1.18 -6.15 18.50
C ALA A 190 -0.73 -7.58 18.17
N ALA A 191 -0.96 -8.02 16.92
CA ALA A 191 -0.49 -9.31 16.43
C ALA A 191 1.03 -9.37 16.37
N VAL A 192 1.66 -8.31 15.85
CA VAL A 192 3.12 -8.18 15.78
C VAL A 192 3.74 -8.18 17.20
N GLU A 193 3.20 -7.40 18.13
CA GLU A 193 3.67 -7.38 19.52
C GLU A 193 3.53 -8.74 20.22
N SER A 194 2.46 -9.47 19.95
CA SER A 194 2.26 -10.84 20.46
C SER A 194 3.33 -11.80 19.95
N LEU A 195 3.60 -11.76 18.64
CA LEU A 195 4.63 -12.58 18.01
C LEU A 195 6.02 -12.24 18.56
N MET A 196 6.33 -10.96 18.71
CA MET A 196 7.61 -10.48 19.26
C MET A 196 7.86 -10.92 20.70
N ARG A 197 6.82 -10.94 21.55
CA ARG A 197 6.94 -11.49 22.92
C ARG A 197 7.31 -12.97 22.92
N THR A 198 6.73 -13.74 21.98
CA THR A 198 7.03 -15.17 21.83
C THR A 198 8.46 -15.41 21.37
N LEU A 199 9.00 -14.53 20.51
CA LEU A 199 10.39 -14.62 20.05
C LEU A 199 11.40 -14.28 21.14
N ARG A 200 11.09 -13.30 22.02
CA ARG A 200 11.96 -12.87 23.13
C ARG A 200 11.95 -13.81 24.34
N GLY A 201 10.92 -14.63 24.49
CA GLY A 201 10.80 -15.61 25.57
C GLY A 201 11.43 -16.97 25.26
N ARG A 202 12.19 -17.09 24.16
CA ARG A 202 12.87 -18.31 23.73
C ARG A 202 14.38 -18.23 23.95
#